data_AF-A0A1L8EBR1-F1
#
_entry.id   AF-A0A1L8EBR1-F1
#
_cell.length_a   1.000
_cell.length_b   1.000
_cell.length_c   1.000
_cell.angle_alpha   90.00
_cell.angle_beta   90.00
_cell.angle_gamma   90.00
#
_symmetry.space_group_name_H-M   'P 1'
#
loop_
_entity.id
_entity.type
_entity.pdbx_description
1 polymer ?
#
loop_
_entity_poly.entity_id
_entity_poly.type
_entity_poly.pdbx_seq_one_letter_code
_entity_poly.pdbx_strand_id
1 'polypeptide(L)'
;MAIWKLAFVLLISFLCSAKGRSVSVIGDVLIEVDNGKLRCDKIVCPLDTERCVVSKEKDPNDPTVLVRSNICYSANGEELANSLTNETIDPHTQISFLNEANRYGSISTVNSYNSFQSTSIGQFDKEAFNAGMETLNRSMVALNKGLSQMSHQLANM
;
A
#
# COMPACT_ATOMS: atom_id res chain seq x y z
N MET A 1 -15.04 -27.32 -26.67
CA MET A 1 -15.00 -25.85 -26.88
C MET A 1 -15.13 -25.01 -25.60
N ALA A 2 -15.57 -25.57 -24.45
CA ALA A 2 -15.66 -24.82 -23.19
C ALA A 2 -14.31 -24.71 -22.43
N ILE A 3 -13.47 -25.75 -22.53
CA ILE A 3 -12.18 -25.83 -21.83
C ILE A 3 -11.21 -24.74 -22.32
N TRP A 4 -11.20 -24.44 -23.62
CA TRP A 4 -10.32 -23.41 -24.19
C TRP A 4 -10.71 -22.00 -23.74
N LYS A 5 -12.00 -21.75 -23.51
CA LYS A 5 -12.50 -20.48 -22.97
C LYS A 5 -12.13 -20.29 -21.49
N LEU A 6 -12.20 -21.36 -20.69
CA LEU A 6 -11.76 -21.35 -19.29
C LEU A 6 -10.25 -21.11 -19.15
N ALA A 7 -9.45 -21.75 -20.01
CA ALA A 7 -8.00 -21.53 -20.04
C ALA A 7 -7.66 -20.07 -20.40
N PHE A 8 -8.38 -19.46 -21.35
CA PHE A 8 -8.18 -18.06 -21.74
C PHE A 8 -8.50 -17.08 -20.61
N VAL A 9 -9.58 -17.32 -19.84
CA VAL A 9 -9.96 -16.49 -18.69
C VAL A 9 -8.91 -16.58 -17.58
N LEU A 10 -8.41 -17.78 -17.27
CA LEU A 10 -7.34 -17.95 -16.27
C LEU A 10 -6.03 -17.26 -16.70
N LEU A 11 -5.69 -17.32 -17.98
CA LEU A 11 -4.47 -16.72 -18.52
C LEU A 11 -4.53 -15.18 -18.51
N ILE A 12 -5.69 -14.59 -18.82
CA ILE A 12 -5.94 -13.14 -18.69
C ILE A 12 -5.92 -12.71 -17.22
N SER A 13 -6.49 -13.51 -16.31
CA SER A 13 -6.47 -13.24 -14.86
C SER A 13 -5.04 -13.22 -14.30
N PHE A 14 -4.17 -14.09 -14.81
CA PHE A 14 -2.76 -14.15 -14.42
C PHE A 14 -1.97 -12.96 -14.98
N LEU A 15 -2.25 -12.52 -16.21
CA LEU A 15 -1.61 -11.36 -16.84
C LEU A 15 -2.09 -10.01 -16.28
N CYS A 16 -3.32 -9.94 -15.75
CA CYS A 16 -3.86 -8.77 -15.05
C CYS A 16 -3.38 -8.62 -13.60
N SER A 17 -2.46 -9.48 -13.14
CA SER A 17 -1.65 -9.17 -11.94
C SER A 17 -0.63 -8.08 -12.29
N ALA A 18 -1.13 -6.92 -12.73
CA ALA A 18 -0.35 -5.71 -12.90
C ALA A 18 0.22 -5.36 -11.53
N LYS A 19 1.50 -5.64 -11.35
CA LYS A 19 2.20 -5.42 -10.10
C LYS A 19 2.28 -3.92 -9.87
N GLY A 20 1.48 -3.45 -8.90
CA GLY A 20 1.39 -2.04 -8.56
C GLY A 20 2.76 -1.51 -8.16
N ARG A 21 3.24 -0.52 -8.92
CA ARG A 21 4.34 0.34 -8.47
C ARG A 21 3.71 1.47 -7.68
N SER A 22 3.95 1.47 -6.38
CA SER A 22 3.46 2.52 -5.50
C SER A 22 4.63 3.42 -5.15
N VAL A 23 4.57 4.66 -5.65
CA VAL A 23 5.52 5.72 -5.30
C VAL A 23 4.74 6.81 -4.58
N SER A 24 5.18 7.18 -3.38
CA SER A 24 4.69 8.37 -2.69
C SER A 24 5.84 9.30 -2.36
N VAL A 25 5.60 10.57 -2.62
CA VAL A 25 6.48 11.68 -2.30
C VAL A 25 5.74 12.56 -1.30
N ILE A 26 6.23 12.61 -0.06
CA ILE A 26 5.65 13.43 1.02
C ILE A 26 6.72 14.43 1.42
N GLY A 27 6.58 15.67 0.93
CA GLY A 27 7.67 16.64 0.97
C GLY A 27 8.86 16.15 0.15
N ASP A 28 10.00 15.96 0.79
CA ASP A 28 11.23 15.39 0.20
C ASP A 28 11.48 13.92 0.59
N VAL A 29 10.52 13.28 1.26
CA VAL A 29 10.57 11.85 1.60
C VAL A 29 10.06 11.02 0.44
N LEU A 30 10.87 10.05 0.01
CA LEU A 30 10.54 9.15 -1.09
C LEU A 30 10.30 7.72 -0.59
N ILE A 31 9.07 7.24 -0.70
CA ILE A 31 8.77 5.83 -0.45
C ILE A 31 8.44 5.16 -1.78
N GLU A 32 9.20 4.12 -2.11
CA GLU A 32 9.05 3.35 -3.34
C GLU A 32 8.81 1.89 -2.98
N VAL A 33 7.70 1.35 -3.48
CA VAL A 33 7.39 -0.07 -3.44
C VAL A 33 7.40 -0.56 -4.89
N ASP A 34 8.50 -1.21 -5.28
CA ASP A 34 8.60 -1.94 -6.54
C ASP A 34 8.87 -3.43 -6.25
N ASN A 35 8.61 -4.28 -7.23
CA ASN A 35 8.56 -5.72 -7.10
C ASN A 35 9.90 -6.32 -6.58
N GLY A 36 10.01 -6.50 -5.27
CA GLY A 36 11.22 -6.98 -4.57
C GLY A 36 12.09 -5.88 -3.96
N LYS A 37 11.72 -4.61 -4.04
CA LYS A 37 12.47 -3.48 -3.51
C LYS A 37 11.53 -2.56 -2.74
N LEU A 38 11.78 -2.42 -1.44
CA LEU A 38 11.14 -1.42 -0.61
C LEU A 38 12.18 -0.34 -0.29
N ARG A 39 11.99 0.87 -0.80
CA ARG A 39 12.83 2.03 -0.46
C ARG A 39 12.15 2.84 0.63
N CYS A 40 12.86 3.03 1.72
CA CYS A 40 12.46 3.84 2.86
C CYS A 40 13.29 5.13 2.86
N ASP A 41 12.86 6.11 2.06
CA ASP A 41 13.54 7.39 1.83
C ASP A 41 15.00 7.29 1.38
N LYS A 42 15.95 7.42 2.32
CA LYS A 42 17.40 7.38 2.06
C LYS A 42 17.95 5.96 2.03
N ILE A 43 17.23 4.97 2.55
CA ILE A 43 17.69 3.58 2.61
C ILE A 43 16.85 2.65 1.74
N VAL A 44 17.49 1.56 1.29
CA VAL A 44 16.80 0.43 0.65
C VAL A 44 16.68 -0.66 1.68
N CYS A 45 15.45 -1.09 1.96
CA CYS A 45 15.15 -2.11 2.94
C CYS A 45 15.50 -3.52 2.43
N PRO A 46 15.90 -4.43 3.32
CA PRO A 46 15.99 -5.87 3.05
C PRO A 46 14.70 -6.49 2.48
N LEU A 47 14.82 -7.68 1.87
CA LEU A 47 13.71 -8.36 1.18
C LEU A 47 12.59 -8.82 2.12
N ASP A 48 12.92 -9.10 3.37
CA ASP A 48 12.07 -9.55 4.47
C ASP A 48 11.37 -8.40 5.22
N THR A 49 11.60 -7.15 4.83
CA THR A 49 10.93 -6.00 5.44
C THR A 49 9.46 -5.94 5.07
N GLU A 50 8.54 -5.94 6.02
CA GLU A 50 7.12 -5.70 5.73
C GLU A 50 6.73 -4.23 5.89
N ARG A 51 7.43 -3.50 6.76
CA ARG A 51 7.06 -2.14 7.13
C ARG A 51 8.27 -1.21 7.09
N CYS A 52 8.09 -0.01 6.55
CA CYS A 52 9.03 1.10 6.56
C CYS A 52 8.44 2.23 7.39
N VAL A 53 9.23 2.83 8.27
CA VAL A 53 8.86 4.01 9.05
C VAL A 53 9.88 5.11 8.79
N VAL A 54 9.42 6.27 8.37
CA VAL A 54 10.23 7.48 8.20
C VAL A 54 9.70 8.55 9.13
N SER A 55 10.53 9.05 10.04
CA SER A 55 10.19 10.19 10.88
C SER A 55 11.11 11.38 10.60
N LYS A 56 10.53 12.58 10.75
CA LYS A 56 11.30 13.81 10.85
C LYS A 56 10.77 14.63 12.00
N GLU A 57 11.66 15.02 12.88
CA GLU A 57 11.35 15.83 14.04
C GLU A 57 12.53 16.72 14.40
N LYS A 58 12.25 17.84 15.05
CA LYS A 58 13.33 18.69 15.58
C LYS A 58 14.06 17.97 16.70
N ASP A 59 15.37 18.20 16.78
CA ASP A 59 16.13 17.79 17.96
C ASP A 59 15.54 18.52 19.19
N PRO A 60 15.24 17.79 20.28
CA PRO A 60 14.65 18.39 21.48
C PRO A 60 15.60 19.37 22.19
N ASN A 61 16.90 19.28 21.92
CA ASN A 61 17.94 20.11 22.52
C ASN A 61 18.43 21.23 21.57
N ASP A 62 18.21 21.08 20.26
CA ASP A 62 18.64 22.06 19.25
C ASP A 62 17.56 22.31 18.17
N PRO A 63 16.85 23.44 18.21
CA PRO A 63 15.78 23.74 17.24
C PRO A 63 16.29 23.99 15.82
N THR A 64 17.60 24.13 15.62
CA THR A 64 18.24 24.26 14.30
C THR A 64 18.56 22.92 13.65
N VAL A 65 18.37 21.82 14.38
CA VAL A 65 18.61 20.46 13.90
C VAL A 65 17.29 19.74 13.67
N LEU A 66 17.15 19.17 12.48
CA LEU A 66 16.09 18.23 12.13
C LEU A 66 16.68 16.83 12.10
N VAL A 67 16.15 15.94 12.93
CA VAL A 67 16.49 14.53 12.97
C VAL A 67 15.57 13.78 12.04
N ARG A 68 16.14 13.09 11.06
CA ARG A 68 15.46 12.19 10.13
C ARG A 68 15.81 10.75 10.47
N SER A 69 14.81 9.93 10.75
CA SER A 69 14.98 8.49 10.97
C SER A 69 14.28 7.70 9.88
N ASN A 70 14.94 6.67 9.35
CA ASN A 70 14.37 5.73 8.39
C ASN A 70 14.61 4.32 8.92
N ILE A 71 13.55 3.54 9.15
CA ILE A 71 13.63 2.23 9.79
C ILE A 71 12.81 1.21 8.99
N CYS A 72 13.42 0.05 8.74
CA CYS A 72 12.83 -1.10 8.09
C CYS A 72 12.53 -2.17 9.15
N TYR A 73 11.28 -2.64 9.21
CA TYR A 73 10.82 -3.67 10.13
C TYR A 73 10.36 -4.93 9.42
N SER A 74 10.61 -6.09 10.02
CA SER A 74 10.01 -7.37 9.62
C SER A 74 8.52 -7.44 9.99
N ALA A 75 7.84 -8.49 9.53
CA ALA A 75 6.45 -8.81 9.90
C ALA A 75 6.22 -8.86 11.42
N ASN A 76 7.25 -9.32 12.15
CA ASN A 76 7.19 -9.50 13.60
C ASN A 76 7.58 -8.23 14.37
N GLY A 77 7.86 -7.13 13.67
CA GLY A 77 8.31 -5.88 14.27
C GLY A 77 9.81 -5.85 14.62
N GLU A 78 10.60 -6.83 14.16
CA GLU A 78 12.06 -6.79 14.31
C GLU A 78 12.66 -5.71 13.41
N GLU A 79 13.57 -4.90 13.95
CA GLU A 79 14.32 -3.92 13.17
C GLU A 79 15.37 -4.62 12.30
N LEU A 80 15.25 -4.47 10.98
CA LEU A 80 16.14 -5.11 10.01
C LEU A 80 17.24 -4.15 9.52
N ALA A 81 16.90 -2.87 9.41
CA ALA A 81 17.83 -1.81 9.00
C ALA A 81 17.32 -0.46 9.48
N ASN A 82 18.24 0.44 9.83
CA ASN A 82 17.93 1.81 10.18
C ASN A 82 18.95 2.80 9.59
N SER A 83 18.56 4.06 9.55
CA SER A 83 19.44 5.18 9.23
C SER A 83 18.93 6.44 9.91
N LEU A 84 19.81 7.11 10.63
CA LEU A 84 19.55 8.39 11.27
C LEU A 84 20.42 9.47 10.63
N THR A 85 19.81 10.60 10.29
CA THR A 85 20.51 11.71 9.61
C THR A 85 20.04 13.03 10.19
N ASN A 86 21.00 13.93 10.39
CA ASN A 86 20.72 15.26 10.92
C ASN A 86 20.84 16.28 9.80
N GLU A 87 19.90 17.22 9.75
CA GLU A 87 19.85 18.31 8.78
C GLU A 87 19.74 19.65 9.51
N THR A 88 20.46 20.66 9.02
CA THR A 88 20.33 22.02 9.54
C THR A 88 19.09 22.68 8.94
N ILE A 89 18.25 23.27 9.79
CA ILE A 89 17.02 23.95 9.40
C ILE A 89 16.91 25.32 10.07
N ASP A 90 16.07 26.20 9.52
CA ASP A 90 15.69 27.43 10.21
C ASP A 90 14.89 27.08 11.48
N PRO A 91 15.24 27.64 12.64
CA PRO A 91 14.60 27.31 13.92
C PRO A 91 13.11 27.65 13.98
N HIS A 92 12.58 28.51 13.09
CA HIS A 92 11.15 28.82 12.97
C HIS A 92 10.41 27.84 12.05
N THR A 93 11.13 27.00 11.31
CA THR A 93 10.54 25.97 10.44
C THR A 93 9.78 24.96 11.28
N GLN A 94 8.52 24.69 10.93
CA GLN A 94 7.66 23.75 11.65
C GLN A 94 7.59 22.42 10.89
N ILE A 95 8.33 21.41 11.34
CA ILE A 95 8.35 20.07 10.74
C ILE A 95 8.27 19.04 11.87
N SER A 96 7.20 18.24 11.85
CA SER A 96 7.10 17.00 12.61
C SER A 96 6.16 16.06 11.88
N PHE A 97 6.69 14.95 11.37
CA PHE A 97 5.86 13.92 10.76
C PHE A 97 6.44 12.53 10.91
N LEU A 98 5.55 11.55 10.80
CA LEU A 98 5.83 10.13 10.74
C LEU A 98 5.08 9.54 9.56
N ASN A 99 5.82 8.94 8.63
CA ASN A 99 5.29 8.19 7.52
C ASN A 99 5.54 6.72 7.78
N GLU A 100 4.49 5.92 7.69
CA GLU A 100 4.55 4.47 7.77
C GLU A 100 4.05 3.89 6.46
N ALA A 101 4.81 2.96 5.90
CA ALA A 101 4.51 2.31 4.64
C ALA A 101 4.64 0.81 4.78
N ASN A 102 3.73 0.07 4.16
CA ASN A 102 3.82 -1.37 4.05
C ASN A 102 4.32 -1.75 2.65
N ARG A 103 5.05 -2.86 2.55
CA ARG A 103 5.40 -3.55 1.29
C ARG A 103 4.19 -3.82 0.39
N TYR A 104 2.97 -3.91 0.92
CA TYR A 104 1.74 -4.09 0.13
C TYR A 104 1.15 -2.78 -0.42
N GLY A 105 1.83 -1.64 -0.24
CA GLY A 105 1.48 -0.37 -0.88
C GLY A 105 0.59 0.56 -0.06
N SER A 106 0.23 0.19 1.18
CA SER A 106 -0.44 1.12 2.11
C SER A 106 0.56 2.11 2.68
N ILE A 107 0.25 3.42 2.63
CA ILE A 107 1.01 4.46 3.32
C ILE A 107 0.08 5.27 4.22
N SER A 108 0.49 5.42 5.47
CA SER A 108 -0.15 6.28 6.46
C SER A 108 0.81 7.37 6.89
N THR A 109 0.31 8.61 6.91
CA THR A 109 1.07 9.78 7.35
C THR A 109 0.41 10.39 8.56
N VAL A 110 1.21 10.60 9.59
CA VAL A 110 0.87 11.38 10.78
C VAL A 110 1.72 12.65 10.73
N ASN A 111 1.09 13.82 10.74
CA ASN A 111 1.79 15.10 10.84
C ASN A 111 1.24 15.84 12.07
N SER A 112 2.08 16.54 12.83
CA SER A 112 1.62 17.29 14.01
C SER A 112 0.62 18.41 13.68
N TYR A 113 0.53 18.82 12.42
CA TYR A 113 -0.30 19.94 11.98
C TYR A 113 -1.62 19.55 11.29
N ASN A 114 -1.85 18.27 10.98
CA ASN A 114 -3.10 17.77 10.41
C ASN A 114 -3.39 16.34 10.85
N SER A 115 -4.67 16.04 11.10
CA SER A 115 -5.18 14.71 11.43
C SER A 115 -4.70 13.64 10.45
N PHE A 116 -4.51 12.42 10.97
CA PHE A 116 -4.15 11.20 10.24
C PHE A 116 -4.65 11.19 8.79
N GLN A 117 -3.73 11.36 7.84
CA GLN A 117 -4.03 11.33 6.41
C GLN A 117 -3.56 9.98 5.89
N SER A 118 -4.48 9.01 5.84
CA SER A 118 -4.25 7.74 5.15
C SER A 118 -4.45 7.98 3.66
N THR A 119 -3.36 7.94 2.90
CA THR A 119 -3.41 8.06 1.44
C THR A 119 -3.04 6.70 0.87
N SER A 120 -4.03 5.95 0.40
CA SER A 120 -3.78 4.74 -0.40
C SER A 120 -3.08 5.16 -1.70
N ILE A 121 -1.88 4.63 -1.98
CA ILE A 121 -1.17 4.95 -3.22
C ILE A 121 -1.74 4.12 -4.35
N GLY A 122 -2.09 4.84 -5.40
CA GLY A 122 -2.98 4.43 -6.46
C GLY A 122 -4.16 5.37 -6.41
N GLN A 123 -4.38 6.16 -7.48
CA GLN A 123 -5.66 6.84 -7.64
C GLN A 123 -6.73 5.78 -7.40
N PHE A 124 -7.45 5.87 -6.28
CA PHE A 124 -8.62 5.04 -6.07
C PHE A 124 -9.61 5.50 -7.13
N ASP A 125 -9.56 4.81 -8.27
CA ASP A 125 -10.49 4.99 -9.35
C ASP A 125 -11.81 4.43 -8.84
N LYS A 126 -12.55 5.31 -8.17
CA LYS A 126 -13.86 5.03 -7.59
C LYS A 126 -14.81 4.52 -8.67
N GLU A 127 -14.63 4.93 -9.91
CA GLU A 127 -15.43 4.52 -11.05
C GLU A 127 -15.08 3.09 -11.44
N ALA A 128 -13.78 2.73 -11.54
CA ALA A 128 -13.34 1.36 -11.77
C ALA A 128 -13.71 0.41 -10.62
N PHE A 129 -13.60 0.85 -9.36
CA PHE A 129 -14.01 0.07 -8.19
C PHE A 129 -15.52 -0.17 -8.17
N ASN A 130 -16.32 0.87 -8.40
CA ASN A 130 -17.77 0.74 -8.47
C ASN A 130 -18.21 -0.12 -9.66
N ALA A 131 -17.57 0.02 -10.82
CA ALA A 131 -17.83 -0.84 -11.98
C ALA A 131 -17.46 -2.30 -11.70
N GLY A 132 -16.35 -2.54 -11.00
CA GLY A 132 -15.97 -3.87 -10.51
C GLY A 132 -17.00 -4.45 -9.54
N MET A 133 -17.50 -3.62 -8.61
CA MET A 133 -18.51 -4.02 -7.62
C MET A 133 -19.87 -4.32 -8.25
N GLU A 134 -20.29 -3.54 -9.25
CA GLU A 134 -21.51 -3.82 -10.02
C GLU A 134 -21.38 -5.13 -10.80
N THR A 135 -20.22 -5.37 -11.41
CA THR A 135 -19.95 -6.60 -12.15
C THR A 135 -19.99 -7.80 -11.22
N LEU A 136 -19.36 -7.71 -10.05
CA LEU A 136 -19.40 -8.74 -9.01
C LEU A 136 -20.84 -9.01 -8.54
N ASN A 137 -21.62 -7.96 -8.30
CA ASN A 137 -23.01 -8.09 -7.86
C ASN A 137 -23.87 -8.80 -8.92
N ARG A 138 -23.72 -8.45 -10.21
CA ARG A 138 -24.41 -9.14 -11.31
C ARG A 138 -23.99 -10.61 -11.41
N SER A 139 -22.70 -10.90 -11.27
CA SER A 139 -22.18 -12.26 -11.26
C SER A 139 -22.73 -13.08 -10.08
N MET A 140 -22.86 -12.48 -8.89
CA MET A 140 -23.41 -13.12 -7.70
C MET A 140 -24.90 -13.43 -7.85
N VAL A 141 -25.68 -12.50 -8.45
CA VAL A 141 -27.10 -12.73 -8.79
C VAL A 141 -27.25 -13.86 -9.81
N ALA A 142 -26.40 -13.91 -10.84
CA ALA A 142 -26.42 -14.97 -11.84
C ALA A 142 -26.06 -16.33 -11.21
N LEU A 143 -25.05 -16.37 -10.32
CA LEU A 143 -24.65 -17.57 -9.59
C LEU A 143 -25.81 -18.08 -8.71
N ASN A 144 -26.46 -17.18 -7.97
CA ASN A 144 -27.58 -17.51 -7.09
C ASN A 144 -28.76 -18.10 -7.88
N LYS A 145 -29.08 -17.55 -9.05
CA LYS A 145 -30.11 -18.11 -9.94
C LYS A 145 -29.73 -19.50 -10.45
N GLY A 146 -28.47 -19.70 -10.84
CA GLY A 146 -27.97 -21.01 -11.26
C GLY A 146 -28.02 -22.06 -10.14
N LEU A 147 -27.61 -21.68 -8.93
CA LEU A 147 -27.70 -22.52 -7.73
C LEU A 147 -29.15 -22.87 -7.38
N SER A 148 -30.06 -21.91 -7.45
CA SER A 148 -31.49 -22.14 -7.24
C SER A 148 -32.10 -23.09 -8.29
N GLN A 149 -31.72 -22.95 -9.57
CA GLN A 149 -32.15 -23.86 -10.63
C GLN A 149 -31.59 -25.28 -10.45
N MET A 150 -30.32 -25.41 -10.08
CA MET A 150 -29.72 -26.73 -9.78
C MET A 150 -30.35 -27.37 -8.54
N SER A 151 -30.65 -26.59 -7.50
CA SER A 151 -31.38 -27.06 -6.31
C SER A 151 -32.77 -27.56 -6.67
N HIS A 152 -33.49 -26.88 -7.58
CA HIS A 152 -34.80 -27.32 -8.04
C HIS A 152 -34.73 -28.59 -8.89
N GLN A 153 -33.69 -28.76 -9.71
CA GLN A 153 -33.48 -29.97 -10.49
C GLN A 153 -33.08 -31.17 -9.61
N LEU A 154 -32.30 -30.94 -8.54
CA LEU A 154 -31.95 -31.96 -7.56
C LEU A 154 -33.12 -32.35 -6.66
N ALA A 155 -34.04 -31.43 -6.35
CA ALA A 155 -35.24 -31.72 -5.56
C ALA A 155 -36.35 -32.45 -6.35
N ASN A 156 -36.27 -32.43 -7.69
CA ASN A 156 -37.23 -33.08 -8.60
C ASN A 156 -36.64 -34.35 -9.27
N MET A 157 -35.50 -34.83 -8.79
CA MET A 157 -34.98 -36.19 -9.03
C MET A 157 -35.27 -37.07 -7.82
#